data_AF-A0A3M1ENV8-F1
#
_entry.id   AF-A0A3M1ENV8-F1
#
_cell.length_a   1.000
_cell.length_b   1.000
_cell.length_c   1.000
_cell.angle_alpha   90.00
_cell.angle_beta   90.00
_cell.angle_gamma   90.00
#
_symmetry.space_group_name_H-M   'P 1'
#
loop_
_entity.id
_entity.type
_entity.pdbx_description
1 polymer ?
#
loop_
_entity_poly.entity_id
_entity_poly.type
_entity_poly.pdbx_seq_one_letter_code
_entity_poly.pdbx_strand_id
1 'polypeptide(L)'
;MVFERSPKPTPNRQETLAAGWVVPENIRCVQCGICTYNCPLGIDVRLHAWQGMVIKDSHCITCGECVARCPRGVLRFERTDIFKEENMRKRAERRRS
;
A
#
# COMPACT_ATOMS: atom_id res chain seq x y z
N MET A 1 2.32 18.14 -28.85
CA MET A 1 2.24 16.79 -28.23
C MET A 1 1.70 16.95 -26.82
N VAL A 2 0.38 16.99 -26.69
CA VAL A 2 -0.30 17.05 -25.39
C VAL A 2 -0.51 15.62 -24.91
N PHE A 3 0.24 15.21 -23.88
CA PHE A 3 -0.05 13.98 -23.14
C PHE A 3 -1.32 14.21 -22.33
N GLU A 4 -2.46 13.77 -22.87
CA GLU A 4 -3.74 13.74 -22.16
C GLU A 4 -3.57 12.90 -20.89
N ARG A 5 -3.58 13.59 -19.74
CA ARG A 5 -3.56 12.95 -18.43
C ARG A 5 -4.91 12.28 -18.23
N SER A 6 -4.96 10.96 -18.38
CA SER A 6 -6.15 10.15 -18.14
C SER A 6 -6.79 10.48 -16.78
N PRO A 7 -8.12 10.64 -16.71
CA PRO A 7 -8.81 10.94 -15.47
C PRO A 7 -8.74 9.70 -14.55
N LYS A 8 -8.07 9.86 -13.39
CA LYS A 8 -8.11 8.82 -12.35
C LYS A 8 -9.55 8.73 -11.82
N PRO A 9 -10.11 7.52 -11.64
CA PRO A 9 -11.46 7.36 -11.16
C PRO A 9 -11.58 8.03 -9.79
N THR A 10 -12.52 8.96 -9.65
CA THR A 10 -12.85 9.61 -8.38
C THR A 10 -13.57 8.57 -7.52
N PRO A 11 -12.94 8.04 -6.45
CA PRO A 11 -13.60 7.06 -5.62
C PRO A 11 -14.74 7.77 -4.88
N ASN A 12 -15.87 7.07 -4.73
CA ASN A 12 -16.90 7.46 -3.79
C ASN A 12 -16.27 7.71 -2.40
N ARG A 13 -16.84 8.59 -1.57
CA ARG A 13 -16.29 8.98 -0.25
C ARG A 13 -15.97 7.77 0.67
N GLN A 14 -16.57 6.62 0.37
CA GLN A 14 -16.43 5.36 1.11
C GLN A 14 -15.39 4.38 0.52
N GLU A 15 -14.81 4.66 -0.67
CA GLU A 15 -13.90 3.73 -1.39
C GLU A 15 -12.40 4.09 -1.25
N THR A 16 -12.07 5.18 -0.56
CA THR A 16 -10.68 5.68 -0.48
C THR A 16 -9.83 5.02 0.61
N LEU A 17 -10.25 3.90 1.20
CA LEU A 17 -9.56 3.31 2.36
C LEU A 17 -8.79 2.04 1.94
N ALA A 18 -7.49 2.21 1.71
CA ALA A 18 -6.46 1.18 1.60
C ALA A 18 -6.60 0.19 0.43
N ALA A 19 -6.14 0.61 -0.75
CA ALA A 19 -6.00 -0.27 -1.91
C ALA A 19 -4.56 -0.83 -2.03
N GLY A 20 -3.96 -1.34 -0.95
CA GLY A 20 -2.71 -2.10 -1.04
C GLY A 20 -1.82 -2.15 0.20
N TRP A 21 -0.82 -3.03 0.15
CA TRP A 21 0.25 -3.15 1.13
C TRP A 21 1.60 -2.77 0.52
N VAL A 22 2.54 -2.36 1.37
CA VAL A 22 3.94 -2.21 0.95
C VAL A 22 4.66 -3.53 1.19
N VAL A 23 5.21 -4.10 0.12
CA VAL A 23 5.93 -5.37 0.14
C VAL A 23 7.42 -5.11 -0.06
N PRO A 24 8.30 -5.62 0.82
CA PRO A 24 9.74 -5.51 0.65
C PRO A 24 10.37 -6.68 -0.11
N GLU A 25 11.47 -6.40 -0.80
CA GLU A 25 12.42 -7.35 -1.38
C GLU A 25 13.77 -7.22 -0.66
N ASN A 26 13.91 -7.95 0.45
CA ASN A 26 14.99 -7.76 1.44
C ASN A 26 16.43 -7.86 0.88
N ILE A 27 16.63 -8.52 -0.26
CA ILE A 27 17.94 -8.84 -0.87
C ILE A 27 18.82 -7.60 -1.04
N ARG A 28 18.23 -6.42 -1.30
CA ARG A 28 18.96 -5.17 -1.55
C ARG A 28 18.93 -4.18 -0.38
N CYS A 29 18.33 -4.56 0.75
CA CYS A 29 18.20 -3.69 1.91
C CYS A 29 19.54 -3.52 2.63
N VAL A 30 19.99 -2.27 2.77
CA VAL A 30 21.23 -1.90 3.49
C VAL A 30 20.94 -1.24 4.84
N GLN A 31 19.70 -1.34 5.34
CA GLN A 31 19.26 -0.77 6.61
C GLN A 31 19.53 0.74 6.79
N CYS A 32 19.58 1.52 5.71
CA CYS A 32 19.87 2.97 5.74
C CYS A 32 18.87 3.83 6.54
N GLY A 33 17.68 3.32 6.86
CA GLY A 33 16.69 4.03 7.70
C GLY A 33 15.89 5.16 7.04
N ILE A 34 16.19 5.52 5.79
CA ILE A 34 15.51 6.60 5.06
C ILE A 34 13.98 6.37 4.98
N CYS A 35 13.55 5.13 4.80
CA CYS A 35 12.12 4.79 4.74
C CYS A 35 11.37 5.02 6.06
N THR A 36 11.98 4.67 7.20
CA THR A 36 11.41 4.95 8.54
C THR A 36 11.40 6.45 8.82
N TYR A 37 12.49 7.14 8.50
CA TYR A 37 12.61 8.60 8.72
C TYR A 37 11.53 9.40 7.97
N ASN A 38 11.22 9.01 6.72
CA ASN A 38 10.22 9.70 5.91
C ASN A 38 8.79 9.14 6.12
N CYS A 39 8.59 8.19 7.04
CA CYS A 39 7.25 7.70 7.32
C CYS A 39 6.50 8.75 8.17
N PRO A 40 5.41 9.36 7.68
CA PRO A 40 4.67 10.38 8.43
C PRO A 40 3.99 9.82 9.70
N LEU A 41 3.93 8.49 9.82
CA LEU A 41 3.28 7.78 10.92
C LEU A 41 4.29 7.12 11.86
N GLY A 42 5.60 7.28 11.61
CA GLY A 42 6.64 6.71 12.46
C GLY A 42 6.74 5.18 12.45
N ILE A 43 6.18 4.50 11.44
CA ILE A 43 6.30 3.05 11.29
C ILE A 43 7.77 2.70 11.03
N ASP A 44 8.33 1.68 11.73
CA ASP A 44 9.69 1.21 11.47
C ASP A 44 9.76 0.37 10.18
N VAL A 45 9.63 1.05 9.04
CA VAL A 45 9.69 0.46 7.71
C VAL A 45 11.04 -0.21 7.43
N ARG A 46 12.13 0.31 8.00
CA ARG A 46 13.49 -0.24 7.87
C ARG A 46 13.55 -1.67 8.42
N LEU A 47 12.95 -1.92 9.59
CA LEU A 47 12.91 -3.26 10.16
C LEU A 47 12.12 -4.22 9.27
N HIS A 48 10.94 -3.80 8.81
CA HIS A 48 10.11 -4.57 7.87
C HIS A 48 10.87 -4.89 6.58
N ALA A 49 11.57 -3.90 6.01
CA ALA A 49 12.35 -4.05 4.79
C ALA A 49 13.51 -5.04 4.95
N TRP A 50 14.18 -5.01 6.11
CA TRP A 50 15.28 -5.92 6.42
C TRP A 50 14.79 -7.35 6.65
N GLN A 51 13.69 -7.52 7.38
CA GLN A 51 13.10 -8.84 7.66
C GLN A 51 12.32 -9.42 6.47
N GLY A 52 12.10 -8.63 5.41
CA GLY A 52 11.26 -9.06 4.28
C GLY A 52 9.78 -9.17 4.65
N MET A 53 9.32 -8.44 5.66
CA MET A 53 7.94 -8.48 6.13
C MET A 53 7.09 -7.42 5.46
N VAL A 54 5.92 -7.83 4.96
CA VAL A 54 4.91 -6.92 4.43
C VAL A 54 4.46 -5.95 5.51
N ILE A 55 4.35 -4.68 5.18
CA ILE A 55 3.87 -3.65 6.09
C ILE A 55 2.34 -3.76 6.17
N LYS A 56 1.85 -4.49 7.18
CA LYS A 56 0.41 -4.68 7.47
C LYS A 56 -0.03 -3.90 8.70
N ASP A 57 0.46 -2.68 8.85
CA ASP A 57 0.14 -1.83 9.99
C ASP A 57 -1.19 -1.09 9.75
N SER A 58 -2.09 -1.08 10.74
CA SER A 58 -3.38 -0.38 10.66
C SER A 58 -3.23 1.13 10.50
N HIS A 59 -2.11 1.70 10.96
CA HIS A 59 -1.83 3.11 10.80
C HIS A 59 -1.39 3.44 9.38
N CYS A 60 -0.84 2.47 8.62
CA CYS A 60 -0.29 2.71 7.29
C CYS A 60 -1.37 3.22 6.32
N ILE A 61 -1.36 4.52 6.06
CA ILE A 61 -2.30 5.16 5.10
C ILE A 61 -1.93 4.94 3.63
N THR A 62 -0.99 4.04 3.35
CA THR A 62 -0.55 3.72 1.97
C THR A 62 -0.05 4.95 1.18
N CYS A 63 0.65 5.87 1.85
CA CYS A 63 1.01 7.18 1.28
C CYS A 63 2.04 7.17 0.14
N GLY A 64 2.91 6.15 0.04
CA GLY A 64 3.92 6.11 -1.03
C GLY A 64 5.36 6.36 -0.60
N GLU A 65 5.56 7.12 0.49
CA GLU A 65 6.84 7.81 0.71
C GLU A 65 8.02 6.86 0.93
N CYS A 66 7.81 5.76 1.66
CA CYS A 66 8.86 4.78 1.91
C CYS A 66 9.36 4.09 0.62
N VAL A 67 8.48 3.88 -0.35
CA VAL A 67 8.82 3.32 -1.67
C VAL A 67 9.58 4.35 -2.50
N ALA A 68 9.07 5.59 -2.57
CA ALA A 68 9.67 6.67 -3.34
C ALA A 68 11.08 7.04 -2.86
N ARG A 69 11.33 6.98 -1.55
CA ARG A 69 12.61 7.38 -0.94
C ARG A 69 13.62 6.25 -0.82
N CYS A 70 13.27 5.01 -1.12
CA CYS A 70 14.21 3.90 -1.00
C CYS A 70 15.27 3.98 -2.11
N PRO A 71 16.55 4.30 -1.81
CA PRO A 71 17.58 4.46 -2.85
C PRO A 71 17.92 3.13 -3.54
N ARG A 72 17.59 2.01 -2.89
CA ARG A 72 17.84 0.65 -3.40
C ARG A 72 16.65 0.06 -4.15
N GLY A 73 15.48 0.72 -4.11
CA GLY A 73 14.24 0.20 -4.69
C GLY A 73 13.79 -1.12 -4.07
N VAL A 74 13.95 -1.28 -2.75
CA VAL A 74 13.61 -2.51 -2.00
C VAL A 74 12.12 -2.65 -1.77
N LEU A 75 11.38 -1.54 -1.74
CA LEU A 75 9.96 -1.53 -1.36
C LEU A 75 9.10 -1.35 -2.61
N ARG A 76 7.97 -2.06 -2.69
CA ARG A 76 6.96 -1.92 -3.75
C ARG A 76 5.55 -1.81 -3.18
N PHE A 77 4.65 -1.16 -3.92
CA PHE A 77 3.22 -1.13 -3.60
C PHE A 77 2.50 -2.27 -4.33
N GLU A 78 1.74 -3.05 -3.57
CA GLU A 78 0.95 -4.16 -4.09
C GLU A 78 -0.52 -3.93 -3.74
N ARG A 79 -1.39 -3.81 -4.76
CA ARG A 79 -2.82 -3.58 -4.55
C ARG A 79 -3.50 -4.86 -4.09
N THR A 80 -4.28 -4.77 -3.03
CA THR A 80 -5.07 -5.88 -2.50
C THR A 80 -6.55 -5.63 -2.72
N ASP A 81 -7.23 -6.61 -3.30
CA ASP A 81 -8.67 -6.58 -3.58
C ASP A 81 -9.50 -6.92 -2.32
N ILE A 82 -9.18 -6.31 -1.17
CA ILE A 82 -9.78 -6.66 0.13
C ILE A 82 -11.32 -6.49 0.11
N PHE A 83 -11.83 -5.53 -0.66
CA PHE A 83 -13.27 -5.24 -0.74
C PHE A 83 -14.06 -6.10 -1.74
N LYS A 84 -13.41 -6.96 -2.55
CA LYS A 84 -14.15 -7.82 -3.49
C LYS A 84 -14.94 -8.90 -2.74
N GLU A 85 -14.38 -9.47 -1.68
CA GLU A 85 -15.01 -10.58 -0.94
C GLU A 85 -16.22 -10.13 -0.12
N GLU A 86 -16.12 -8.99 0.58
CA GLU A 86 -17.22 -8.50 1.43
C GLU A 86 -18.46 -8.15 0.60
N ASN A 87 -18.26 -7.52 -0.56
CA ASN A 87 -19.36 -7.21 -1.48
C ASN A 87 -19.97 -8.46 -2.12
N MET A 88 -19.17 -9.51 -2.40
CA MET A 88 -19.73 -10.79 -2.87
C MET A 88 -20.58 -11.47 -1.81
N ARG A 89 -20.15 -11.45 -0.54
CA ARG A 89 -20.93 -12.02 0.58
C ARG A 89 -22.26 -11.31 0.77
N LYS A 90 -22.27 -9.97 0.81
CA LYS A 90 -23.51 -9.16 0.89
C LYS A 90 -24.44 -9.39 -0.31
N ARG A 91 -23.89 -9.59 -1.51
CA ARG A 91 -24.68 -9.93 -2.72
C ARG A 91 -25.25 -11.35 -2.66
N ALA A 92 -24.52 -12.31 -2.12
CA ALA A 92 -25.00 -13.68 -1.93
C ALA A 92 -26.13 -13.76 -0.90
N GLU A 93 -26.03 -12.99 0.19
CA GLU A 93 -27.09 -12.88 1.21
C GLU A 93 -28.35 -12.20 0.64
N ARG A 94 -28.22 -11.12 -0.15
CA ARG A 94 -29.36 -10.45 -0.81
C ARG A 94 -30.08 -11.28 -1.88
N ARG A 95 -29.43 -12.30 -2.46
CA ARG A 95 -30.05 -13.18 -3.48
C ARG A 95 -30.81 -14.37 -2.87
N ARG A 96 -30.68 -14.59 -1.56
CA ARG A 96 -31.40 -15.65 -0.82
C ARG A 96 -32.64 -15.14 -0.11
N SER A 97 -32.97 -13.85 -0.26
CA SER A 97 -34.18 -13.20 0.23
C SER A 97 -35.00 -12.68 -0.94
#